data_AF-A0A2G5PDT8-F1
#
_entry.id   AF-A0A2G5PDT8-F1
#
_cell.length_a   1.000
_cell.length_b   1.000
_cell.length_c   1.000
_cell.angle_alpha   90.00
_cell.angle_beta   90.00
_cell.angle_gamma   90.00
#
_symmetry.space_group_name_H-M   'P 1'
#
loop_
_entity.id
_entity.type
_entity.pdbx_description
1 polymer ?
#
loop_
_entity_poly.entity_id
_entity_poly.type
_entity_poly.pdbx_seq_one_letter_code
_entity_poly.pdbx_strand_id
1 'polypeptide(L)'
;MKLNAAVVAAGLMLVVALPAAAPASAEQNCEPATTRLTQVSAEAVDGTIYATPLGGGEQLRLRADLEAYHHSSGFGAPAPEAVTEWDQTLDQVAEPVDSSDPNWYGKAKARVFAPRTLNTIAERLPDGALQVSYEPGERPADWCAITSIEPVAP
;
A
#
# COMPACT_ATOMS: atom_id res chain seq x y z
N MET A 1 -24.70 -37.05 71.30
CA MET A 1 -23.78 -36.17 70.54
C MET A 1 -24.56 -35.58 69.36
N LYS A 2 -24.39 -34.27 69.14
CA LYS A 2 -25.24 -33.39 68.31
C LYS A 2 -24.73 -33.32 66.85
N LEU A 3 -25.72 -33.29 65.94
CA LEU A 3 -25.89 -32.49 64.72
C LEU A 3 -24.78 -32.37 63.63
N ASN A 4 -25.21 -32.84 62.46
CA ASN A 4 -25.38 -32.13 61.18
C ASN A 4 -24.21 -31.90 60.22
N ALA A 5 -24.42 -32.47 59.03
CA ALA A 5 -23.73 -32.24 57.78
C ALA A 5 -23.89 -30.78 57.30
N ALA A 6 -22.81 -30.24 56.73
CA ALA A 6 -22.84 -29.05 55.88
C ALA A 6 -22.04 -29.36 54.62
N VAL A 7 -22.76 -29.46 53.50
CA VAL A 7 -22.21 -29.51 52.14
C VAL A 7 -21.78 -28.09 51.78
N VAL A 8 -20.49 -27.89 51.51
CA VAL A 8 -19.99 -26.62 50.96
C VAL A 8 -19.83 -26.81 49.46
N ALA A 9 -20.81 -26.33 48.70
CA ALA A 9 -20.72 -26.23 47.25
C ALA A 9 -19.81 -25.05 46.90
N ALA A 10 -18.57 -25.35 46.48
CA ALA A 10 -17.67 -24.36 45.91
C ALA A 10 -18.09 -24.09 44.46
N GLY A 11 -18.83 -23.01 44.25
CA GLY A 11 -19.16 -22.54 42.90
C GLY A 11 -17.91 -22.03 42.19
N LEU A 12 -17.51 -22.69 41.10
CA LEU A 12 -16.57 -22.11 40.15
C LEU A 12 -17.27 -20.92 39.46
N MET A 13 -16.83 -19.70 39.76
CA MET A 13 -17.10 -18.56 38.87
C MET A 13 -16.16 -18.67 37.66
N LEU A 14 -16.73 -19.00 36.51
CA LEU A 14 -16.05 -18.90 35.23
C LEU A 14 -16.04 -17.42 34.82
N VAL A 15 -14.91 -16.74 35.01
CA VAL A 15 -14.71 -15.39 34.47
C VAL A 15 -14.43 -15.53 32.98
N VAL A 16 -15.45 -15.31 32.16
CA VAL A 16 -15.27 -15.22 30.70
C VAL A 16 -14.59 -13.89 30.41
N ALA A 17 -13.29 -13.92 30.14
CA ALA A 17 -12.59 -12.78 29.58
C ALA A 17 -13.16 -12.52 28.18
N LEU A 18 -13.92 -11.43 28.02
CA LEU A 18 -14.28 -10.93 26.70
C LEU A 18 -12.98 -10.61 25.95
N PRO A 19 -12.82 -11.03 24.69
CA PRO A 19 -11.69 -10.57 23.89
C PRO A 19 -11.72 -9.05 23.85
N ALA A 20 -10.61 -8.41 24.18
CA ALA A 20 -10.45 -6.97 24.03
C ALA A 20 -10.81 -6.63 22.57
N ALA A 21 -11.80 -5.74 22.39
CA ALA A 21 -12.12 -5.22 21.07
C ALA A 21 -10.82 -4.66 20.46
N ALA A 22 -10.46 -5.15 19.27
CA ALA A 22 -9.35 -4.57 18.52
C ALA A 22 -9.62 -3.06 18.38
N PRO A 23 -8.59 -2.19 18.50
CA PRO A 23 -8.79 -0.77 18.26
C PRO A 23 -9.42 -0.63 16.87
N ALA A 24 -10.51 0.14 16.78
CA ALA A 24 -11.04 0.54 15.49
C ALA A 24 -9.88 1.20 14.74
N SER A 25 -9.52 0.67 13.57
CA SER A 25 -8.56 1.33 12.68
C SER A 25 -9.03 2.77 12.54
N ALA A 26 -8.25 3.73 13.04
CA ALA A 26 -8.57 5.12 12.83
C ALA A 26 -8.69 5.33 11.31
N GLU A 27 -9.83 5.84 10.86
CA GLU A 27 -10.02 6.16 9.44
C GLU A 27 -8.90 7.13 9.04
N GLN A 28 -8.10 6.76 8.03
CA GLN A 28 -7.05 7.65 7.56
C GLN A 28 -7.68 8.89 6.93
N ASN A 29 -7.23 10.07 7.36
CA ASN A 29 -7.74 11.32 6.81
C ASN A 29 -7.08 11.63 5.45
N CYS A 30 -7.76 11.27 4.38
CA CYS A 30 -7.29 11.42 3.01
C CYS A 30 -7.85 12.66 2.32
N GLU A 31 -7.61 13.86 2.87
CA GLU A 31 -7.97 15.09 2.13
C GLU A 31 -7.21 15.11 0.79
N PRO A 32 -7.89 15.38 -0.36
CA PRO A 32 -7.25 15.36 -1.66
C PRO A 32 -6.01 16.26 -1.72
N ALA A 33 -4.88 15.68 -2.10
CA ALA A 33 -3.61 16.40 -2.10
C ALA A 33 -2.62 15.81 -3.12
N THR A 34 -1.66 16.65 -3.52
CA THR A 34 -0.46 16.24 -4.24
C THR A 34 0.74 16.49 -3.35
N THR A 35 1.57 15.48 -3.14
CA THR A 35 2.76 15.59 -2.32
C THR A 35 3.90 14.71 -2.83
N ARG A 36 5.11 15.02 -2.38
CA ARG A 36 6.27 14.13 -2.55
C ARG A 36 6.40 13.25 -1.32
N LEU A 37 6.93 12.05 -1.48
CA LEU A 37 7.02 11.06 -0.42
C LEU A 37 8.47 10.83 0.02
N THR A 38 8.63 10.47 1.29
CA THR A 38 9.87 9.97 1.89
C THR A 38 9.56 8.74 2.72
N GLN A 39 10.59 7.92 3.00
CA GLN A 39 10.43 6.66 3.77
C GLN A 39 9.39 5.72 3.14
N VAL A 40 9.45 5.57 1.83
CA VAL A 40 8.53 4.74 1.05
C VAL A 40 8.79 3.26 1.33
N SER A 41 7.74 2.52 1.64
CA SER A 41 7.75 1.06 1.80
C SER A 41 6.48 0.47 1.19
N ALA A 42 6.53 -0.77 0.70
CA ALA A 42 5.44 -1.43 0.03
C ALA A 42 5.15 -2.82 0.61
N GLU A 43 3.87 -3.11 0.84
CA GLU A 43 3.44 -4.44 1.26
C GLU A 43 3.33 -5.39 0.07
N ALA A 44 4.10 -6.47 0.11
CA ALA A 44 4.18 -7.43 -0.99
C ALA A 44 2.85 -8.17 -1.28
N VAL A 45 1.96 -8.25 -0.28
CA VAL A 45 0.73 -9.05 -0.38
C VAL A 45 -0.39 -8.29 -1.10
N ASP A 46 -0.69 -7.07 -0.66
CA ASP A 46 -1.82 -6.29 -1.17
C ASP A 46 -1.40 -5.06 -1.98
N GLY A 47 -0.10 -4.77 -2.08
CA GLY A 47 0.45 -3.66 -2.85
C GLY A 47 0.27 -2.29 -2.17
N THR A 48 -0.06 -2.25 -0.89
CA THR A 48 -0.19 -1.00 -0.14
C THR A 48 1.16 -0.31 0.01
N ILE A 49 1.21 0.99 -0.26
CA ILE A 49 2.38 1.83 0.00
C ILE A 49 2.20 2.51 1.36
N TYR A 50 3.24 2.49 2.18
CA TYR A 50 3.36 3.30 3.39
C TYR A 50 4.47 4.32 3.21
N ALA A 51 4.15 5.59 3.40
CA ALA A 51 5.12 6.67 3.22
C ALA A 51 4.72 7.92 4.01
N THR A 52 5.67 8.80 4.26
CA THR A 52 5.42 10.10 4.90
C THR A 52 5.52 11.21 3.85
N PRO A 53 4.62 12.23 3.86
CA PRO A 53 4.80 13.40 3.03
C PRO A 53 6.13 14.10 3.28
N LEU A 54 6.78 14.56 2.22
CA LEU A 54 8.01 15.35 2.28
C LEU A 54 7.68 16.69 2.98
N GLY A 55 8.35 16.97 4.09
CA GLY A 55 7.99 18.06 5.01
C GLY A 55 7.34 17.58 6.31
N GLY A 56 7.05 16.28 6.43
CA GLY A 56 6.49 15.65 7.62
C GLY A 56 4.97 15.49 7.57
N GLY A 57 4.42 14.84 8.59
CA GLY A 57 2.98 14.55 8.69
C GLY A 57 2.72 13.17 9.25
N GLU A 58 1.45 12.75 9.19
CA GLU A 58 1.07 11.36 9.47
C GLU A 58 1.55 10.44 8.33
N GLN A 59 1.90 9.20 8.67
CA GLN A 59 2.20 8.20 7.66
C GLN A 59 0.94 7.90 6.84
N LEU A 60 1.05 8.02 5.52
CA LEU A 60 -0.01 7.69 4.58
C LEU A 60 0.00 6.20 4.27
N ARG A 61 -1.20 5.65 4.05
CA ARG A 61 -1.43 4.28 3.59
C ARG A 61 -2.13 4.39 2.23
N LEU A 62 -1.39 4.14 1.17
CA LEU A 62 -1.79 4.47 -0.18
C LEU A 62 -1.99 3.22 -1.03
N ARG A 63 -2.95 3.24 -1.94
CA ARG A 63 -3.11 2.19 -2.97
C ARG A 63 -3.42 2.81 -4.31
N ALA A 64 -2.98 2.14 -5.37
CA ALA A 64 -3.11 2.59 -6.74
C ALA A 64 -3.37 1.40 -7.65
N ASP A 65 -4.29 1.56 -8.61
CA ASP A 65 -4.35 0.71 -9.79
C ASP A 65 -3.29 1.14 -10.82
N LEU A 66 -3.01 0.28 -11.80
CA LEU A 66 -1.92 0.49 -12.76
C LEU A 66 -2.07 1.80 -13.56
N GLU A 67 -3.30 2.25 -13.79
CA GLU A 67 -3.61 3.45 -14.58
C GLU A 67 -3.11 4.75 -13.92
N ALA A 68 -2.87 4.73 -12.61
CA ALA A 68 -2.33 5.88 -11.89
C ALA A 68 -0.80 6.03 -12.06
N TYR A 69 -0.09 5.01 -12.54
CA TYR A 69 1.36 5.04 -12.66
C TYR A 69 1.79 5.70 -13.96
N HIS A 70 2.68 6.68 -13.86
CA HIS A 70 3.22 7.39 -15.01
C HIS A 70 4.75 7.32 -15.08
N HIS A 71 5.27 7.50 -16.28
CA HIS A 71 6.71 7.61 -16.52
C HIS A 71 7.32 8.77 -15.76
N SER A 72 8.60 8.62 -15.46
CA SER A 72 9.37 9.60 -14.72
C SER A 72 9.56 10.91 -15.50
N SER A 73 9.79 12.00 -14.75
CA SER A 73 10.02 13.32 -15.35
C SER A 73 11.15 14.10 -14.67
N GLY A 74 11.84 14.93 -15.45
CA GLY A 74 12.88 15.85 -14.96
C GLY A 74 14.25 15.23 -14.67
N PHE A 75 14.42 13.91 -14.77
CA PHE A 75 15.73 13.27 -14.60
C PHE A 75 16.62 13.47 -15.84
N GLY A 76 17.92 13.67 -15.61
CA GLY A 76 18.93 13.79 -16.68
C GLY A 76 19.39 12.45 -17.23
N ALA A 77 20.38 12.48 -18.14
CA ALA A 77 21.05 11.29 -18.65
C ALA A 77 22.48 11.19 -18.06
N PRO A 78 22.82 10.14 -17.27
CA PRO A 78 21.97 9.01 -16.89
C PRO A 78 21.03 9.33 -15.71
N ALA A 79 19.83 8.73 -15.73
CA ALA A 79 18.90 8.74 -14.61
C ALA A 79 19.31 7.71 -13.54
N PRO A 80 18.80 7.81 -12.30
CA PRO A 80 18.98 6.76 -11.30
C PRO A 80 18.48 5.39 -11.80
N GLU A 81 19.11 4.32 -11.34
CA GLU A 81 18.77 2.94 -11.76
C GLU A 81 17.30 2.60 -11.51
N ALA A 82 16.79 2.89 -10.30
CA ALA A 82 15.39 2.63 -9.96
C ALA A 82 14.40 3.44 -10.82
N VAL A 83 14.75 4.66 -11.24
CA VAL A 83 13.94 5.46 -12.16
C VAL A 83 13.92 4.82 -13.55
N THR A 84 15.07 4.34 -14.02
CA THR A 84 15.17 3.64 -15.30
C THR A 84 14.36 2.35 -15.30
N GLU A 85 14.43 1.57 -14.21
CA GLU A 85 13.68 0.32 -14.04
C GLU A 85 12.16 0.56 -13.97
N TRP A 86 11.74 1.66 -13.32
CA TRP A 86 10.35 2.10 -13.28
C TRP A 86 9.80 2.35 -14.68
N ASP A 87 10.49 3.17 -15.47
CA ASP A 87 10.07 3.53 -16.83
C ASP A 87 10.05 2.31 -17.75
N GLN A 88 11.07 1.45 -17.68
CA GLN A 88 11.11 0.20 -18.45
C GLN A 88 9.98 -0.76 -18.06
N THR A 89 9.61 -0.80 -16.78
CA THR A 89 8.47 -1.61 -16.32
C THR A 89 7.17 -1.09 -16.92
N LEU A 90 6.97 0.23 -16.94
CA LEU A 90 5.80 0.85 -17.57
C LEU A 90 5.75 0.60 -19.08
N ASP A 91 6.87 0.75 -19.78
CA ASP A 91 6.98 0.43 -21.21
C ASP A 91 6.58 -1.03 -21.48
N GLN A 92 7.07 -1.97 -20.68
CA GLN A 92 6.79 -3.39 -20.85
C GLN A 92 5.29 -3.72 -20.68
N VAL A 93 4.59 -3.07 -19.76
CA VAL A 93 3.18 -3.38 -19.44
C VAL A 93 2.18 -2.54 -20.23
N ALA A 94 2.65 -1.50 -20.93
CA ALA A 94 1.89 -0.76 -21.92
C ALA A 94 1.69 -1.54 -23.23
N GLU A 95 2.55 -2.53 -23.51
CA GLU A 95 2.43 -3.40 -24.67
C GLU A 95 1.06 -4.11 -24.73
N PRO A 96 0.36 -4.09 -25.87
CA PRO A 96 -0.92 -4.77 -26.02
C PRO A 96 -0.84 -6.27 -25.74
N VAL A 97 -1.86 -6.78 -25.04
CA VAL A 97 -2.03 -8.23 -24.84
C VAL A 97 -2.86 -8.79 -26.00
N ASP A 98 -2.18 -9.36 -26.97
CA ASP A 98 -2.80 -10.05 -28.11
C ASP A 98 -2.92 -11.55 -27.82
N SER A 99 -4.12 -12.12 -27.91
CA SER A 99 -4.37 -13.55 -27.63
C SER A 99 -3.74 -14.50 -28.65
N SER A 100 -3.28 -13.99 -29.80
CA SER A 100 -2.53 -14.75 -30.80
C SER A 100 -1.02 -14.84 -30.53
N ASP A 101 -0.48 -14.01 -29.63
CA ASP A 101 0.91 -14.07 -29.18
C ASP A 101 1.10 -15.31 -28.27
N PRO A 102 2.00 -16.26 -28.56
CA PRO A 102 2.26 -17.41 -27.68
C PRO A 102 2.61 -17.04 -26.22
N ASN A 103 3.07 -15.81 -25.97
CA ASN A 103 3.39 -15.28 -24.65
C ASN A 103 2.28 -14.37 -24.06
N TRP A 104 1.07 -14.36 -24.62
CA TRP A 104 -0.04 -13.49 -24.19
C TRP A 104 -0.32 -13.61 -22.68
N TYR A 105 -0.28 -14.84 -22.15
CA TYR A 105 -0.55 -15.10 -20.75
C TYR A 105 0.52 -14.47 -19.84
N GLY A 106 1.80 -14.54 -20.26
CA GLY A 106 2.91 -13.91 -19.55
C GLY A 106 2.76 -12.40 -19.49
N LYS A 107 2.41 -11.78 -20.63
CA LYS A 107 2.15 -10.33 -20.72
C LYS A 107 0.95 -9.91 -19.86
N ALA A 108 -0.16 -10.64 -19.94
CA ALA A 108 -1.35 -10.38 -19.12
C ALA A 108 -1.03 -10.46 -17.62
N LYS A 109 -0.28 -11.49 -17.20
CA LYS A 109 0.15 -11.67 -15.82
C LYS A 109 1.07 -10.53 -15.38
N ALA A 110 2.05 -10.16 -16.19
CA ALA A 110 2.96 -9.05 -15.89
C ALA A 110 2.17 -7.75 -15.63
N ARG A 111 1.18 -7.45 -16.48
CA ARG A 111 0.31 -6.27 -16.30
C ARG A 111 -0.49 -6.29 -15.01
N VAL A 112 -1.06 -7.44 -14.63
CA VAL A 112 -1.82 -7.59 -13.37
C VAL A 112 -0.95 -7.36 -12.13
N PHE A 113 0.31 -7.78 -12.16
CA PHE A 113 1.23 -7.63 -11.02
C PHE A 113 2.11 -6.37 -11.10
N ALA A 114 1.99 -5.58 -12.16
CA ALA A 114 2.81 -4.39 -12.39
C ALA A 114 2.78 -3.39 -11.22
N PRO A 115 1.62 -3.06 -10.61
CA PRO A 115 1.60 -2.16 -9.46
C PRO A 115 2.51 -2.63 -8.31
N ARG A 116 2.57 -3.94 -8.03
CA ARG A 116 3.44 -4.46 -6.96
C ARG A 116 4.92 -4.34 -7.31
N THR A 117 5.27 -4.62 -8.57
CA THR A 117 6.64 -4.43 -9.06
C THR A 117 7.04 -2.96 -8.96
N LEU A 118 6.19 -2.05 -9.43
CA LEU A 118 6.41 -0.60 -9.37
C LEU A 118 6.55 -0.12 -7.93
N ASN A 119 5.71 -0.61 -7.00
CA ASN A 119 5.82 -0.25 -5.58
C ASN A 119 7.12 -0.75 -4.94
N THR A 120 7.62 -1.92 -5.35
CA THR A 120 8.93 -2.42 -4.92
C THR A 120 10.08 -1.57 -5.47
N ILE A 121 9.94 -1.06 -6.70
CA ILE A 121 10.89 -0.10 -7.27
C ILE A 121 10.84 1.23 -6.51
N ALA A 122 9.65 1.67 -6.10
CA ALA A 122 9.43 2.92 -5.39
C ALA A 122 10.21 3.02 -4.06
N GLU A 123 10.40 1.90 -3.36
CA GLU A 123 11.21 1.84 -2.12
C GLU A 123 12.68 2.23 -2.33
N ARG A 124 13.19 2.07 -3.56
CA ARG A 124 14.59 2.34 -3.92
C ARG A 124 14.79 3.73 -4.53
N LEU A 125 13.70 4.48 -4.75
CA LEU A 125 13.79 5.85 -5.25
C LEU A 125 14.43 6.76 -4.19
N PRO A 126 15.15 7.82 -4.60
CA PRO A 126 15.63 8.83 -3.66
C PRO A 126 14.48 9.46 -2.87
N ASP A 127 14.74 9.88 -1.62
CA ASP A 127 13.75 10.60 -0.83
C ASP A 127 13.26 11.86 -1.55
N GLY A 128 11.95 12.06 -1.55
CA GLY A 128 11.29 13.18 -2.23
C GLY A 128 11.20 13.03 -3.74
N ALA A 129 11.72 11.95 -4.33
CA ALA A 129 11.63 11.72 -5.77
C ALA A 129 10.29 11.10 -6.20
N LEU A 130 9.51 10.52 -5.29
CA LEU A 130 8.20 9.96 -5.63
C LEU A 130 7.10 10.99 -5.37
N GLN A 131 6.43 11.46 -6.42
CA GLN A 131 5.27 12.35 -6.34
C GLN A 131 3.99 11.53 -6.44
N VAL A 132 3.02 11.83 -5.58
CA VAL A 132 1.68 11.23 -5.61
C VAL A 132 0.61 12.30 -5.55
N SER A 133 -0.47 12.10 -6.30
CA SER A 133 -1.77 12.72 -6.05
C SER A 133 -2.72 11.66 -5.53
N TYR A 134 -3.46 11.97 -4.47
CA TYR A 134 -4.38 11.02 -3.85
C TYR A 134 -5.68 11.68 -3.37
N GLU A 135 -6.70 10.87 -3.16
CA GLU A 135 -8.02 11.25 -2.65
C GLU A 135 -8.53 10.17 -1.66
N PRO A 136 -9.68 10.39 -0.97
CA PRO A 136 -10.25 9.34 -0.12
C PRO A 136 -10.52 8.06 -0.91
N GLY A 137 -10.05 6.92 -0.39
CA GLY A 137 -10.40 5.61 -0.95
C GLY A 137 -11.89 5.29 -0.83
N GLU A 138 -12.36 4.30 -1.60
CA GLU A 138 -13.76 3.87 -1.58
C GLU A 138 -14.14 3.33 -0.20
N ARG A 139 -15.15 3.95 0.42
CA ARG A 139 -15.50 3.65 1.81
C ARG A 139 -16.15 2.27 1.99
N PRO A 140 -15.91 1.63 3.15
CA PRO A 140 -15.04 2.06 4.25
C PRO A 140 -13.56 1.79 3.92
N ALA A 141 -12.77 2.84 3.73
CA ALA A 141 -11.36 2.76 3.40
C ALA A 141 -10.54 3.35 4.54
N ASP A 142 -9.56 2.58 5.00
CA ASP A 142 -8.50 2.97 5.91
C ASP A 142 -7.20 3.31 5.13
N TRP A 143 -7.35 3.77 3.89
CA TRP A 143 -6.30 4.07 2.92
C TRP A 143 -6.73 5.20 1.97
N CYS A 144 -5.75 5.88 1.35
CA CYS A 144 -5.99 6.90 0.32
C CYS A 144 -5.77 6.32 -1.08
N ALA A 145 -6.69 6.61 -2.01
CA ALA A 145 -6.58 6.22 -3.40
C ALA A 145 -5.66 7.16 -4.15
N ILE A 146 -4.58 6.62 -4.69
CA ILE A 146 -3.68 7.34 -5.58
C ILE A 146 -4.37 7.49 -6.93
N THR A 147 -4.48 8.73 -7.37
CA THR A 147 -4.98 9.09 -8.71
C THR A 147 -3.84 9.32 -9.70
N SER A 148 -2.62 9.58 -9.21
CA SER A 148 -1.41 9.71 -10.01
C SER A 148 -0.17 9.43 -9.17
N ILE A 149 0.80 8.68 -9.70
CA ILE A 149 2.09 8.38 -9.07
C ILE A 149 3.19 8.34 -10.13
N GLU A 150 4.25 9.11 -9.90
CA GLU A 150 5.38 9.21 -10.82
C GLU A 150 6.68 9.59 -10.07
N PRO A 151 7.84 9.10 -10.53
CA PRO A 151 9.11 9.66 -10.12
C PRO A 151 9.32 11.03 -10.76
N VAL A 152 9.62 12.05 -9.96
CA VAL A 152 9.99 13.40 -10.41
C VAL A 152 11.35 13.75 -9.82
N ALA A 153 12.23 14.35 -10.61
CA ALA A 153 13.52 14.80 -10.11
C ALA A 153 13.34 15.72 -8.88
N PRO A 154 14.10 15.49 -7.78
CA PRO A 154 13.96 16.22 -6.53
C PRO A 154 14.21 17.73 -6.67
#